data_AF-A0A7I0HSN0-F1
#
_entry.id   AF-A0A7I0HSN0-F1
#
_cell.length_a   1.000
_cell.length_b   1.000
_cell.length_c   1.000
_cell.angle_alpha   90.00
_cell.angle_beta   90.00
_cell.angle_gamma   90.00
#
_symmetry.space_group_name_H-M   'P 1'
#
loop_
_entity.id
_entity.type
_entity.pdbx_description
1 polymer ?
#
loop_
_entity_poly.entity_id
_entity_poly.type
_entity_poly.pdbx_seq_one_letter_code
_entity_poly.pdbx_strand_id
1 'polypeptide(L)'
;MKMTINLIMAMLFVTNISAETFTVFIHGKSSKNHDGVGTTDVNSYWGTNANVVSGSKVFIGYDGSTDPRTFGAARAQTNISTGLTNYCKGANTCKVVCHSAGCYAIEYWLANLGDTTTSKGFNITKVTALAAASGGSELANLVGGSGNAMDLSLVVTTARGAYNHNLTASVLVNHVPGYKTRFGSSFILPGADDYAVAFHSSCGYNRAGGLDKCQTSIVSGQTTYTQYAGHVRAPSLTAAGLNKNHSEIMNEGTR
;
A
#
# COMPACT_ATOMS: atom_id res chain seq x y z
N MET A 1 27.14 33.78 62.06
CA MET A 1 27.38 33.16 60.74
C MET A 1 26.33 32.06 60.56
N LYS A 2 25.25 32.30 59.81
CA LYS A 2 24.19 31.31 59.55
C LYS A 2 24.17 31.03 58.05
N MET A 3 24.75 29.90 57.63
CA MET A 3 24.65 29.42 56.26
C MET A 3 23.33 28.66 56.11
N THR A 4 22.36 29.28 55.45
CA THR A 4 21.17 28.59 54.93
C THR A 4 21.56 27.89 53.62
N ILE A 5 21.58 26.56 53.66
CA ILE A 5 21.75 25.70 52.48
C ILE A 5 20.38 25.62 51.80
N ASN A 6 20.24 26.23 50.61
CA ASN A 6 19.08 26.04 49.75
C ASN A 6 19.28 24.75 48.94
N LEU A 7 18.49 23.73 49.25
CA LEU A 7 18.44 22.49 48.49
C LEU A 7 17.51 22.70 47.28
N ILE A 8 18.07 22.85 46.08
CA ILE A 8 17.30 22.89 44.83
C ILE A 8 16.96 21.45 44.45
N MET A 9 15.70 21.05 44.65
CA MET A 9 15.16 19.78 44.18
C MET A 9 14.84 19.91 42.69
N ALA A 10 15.69 19.40 41.81
CA ALA A 10 15.41 19.33 40.38
C ALA A 10 14.37 18.22 40.12
N MET A 11 13.12 18.59 39.85
CA MET A 11 12.11 17.66 39.32
C MET A 11 12.45 17.32 37.88
N LEU A 12 13.06 16.16 37.66
CA LEU A 12 13.15 15.52 36.36
C LEU A 12 11.75 15.04 35.97
N PHE A 13 11.07 15.78 35.09
CA PHE A 13 9.90 15.28 34.39
C PHE A 13 10.34 14.16 33.45
N VAL A 14 10.16 12.91 33.87
CA VAL A 14 10.27 11.76 32.98
C VAL A 14 9.07 11.80 32.06
N THR A 15 9.24 12.28 30.83
CA THR A 15 8.23 12.09 29.79
C THR A 15 8.20 10.59 29.47
N ASN A 16 7.07 9.94 29.74
CA ASN A 16 6.85 8.58 29.28
C ASN A 16 6.74 8.61 27.76
N ILE A 17 7.83 8.32 27.06
CA ILE A 17 7.80 8.06 25.61
C ILE A 17 7.19 6.65 25.46
N SER A 18 5.87 6.57 25.35
CA SER A 18 5.21 5.31 25.03
C SER A 18 5.33 5.04 23.53
N ALA A 19 5.87 3.88 23.16
CA ALA A 19 5.85 3.41 21.79
C ALA A 19 4.40 3.17 21.34
N GLU A 20 4.00 3.75 20.21
CA GLU A 20 2.69 3.56 19.61
C GLU A 20 2.79 2.71 18.33
N THR A 21 1.79 1.88 18.08
CA THR A 21 1.66 1.15 16.81
C THR A 21 0.54 1.76 15.99
N PHE A 22 0.89 2.36 14.85
CA PHE A 22 -0.06 2.93 13.91
C PHE A 22 -0.41 1.94 12.79
N THR A 23 -1.67 1.92 12.41
CA THR A 23 -2.08 1.41 11.09
C THR A 23 -2.19 2.57 10.12
N VAL A 24 -1.33 2.57 9.11
CA VAL A 24 -1.24 3.62 8.09
C VAL A 24 -2.03 3.19 6.86
N PHE A 25 -3.09 3.91 6.54
CA PHE A 25 -3.98 3.67 5.41
C PHE A 25 -3.61 4.55 4.22
N ILE A 26 -3.30 3.94 3.08
CA ILE A 26 -2.93 4.63 1.84
C ILE A 26 -3.96 4.31 0.76
N HIS A 27 -4.79 5.30 0.40
CA HIS A 27 -5.83 5.09 -0.61
C HIS A 27 -5.24 4.92 -2.01
N GLY A 28 -6.05 4.38 -2.92
CA GLY A 28 -5.70 4.27 -4.34
C GLY A 28 -6.48 5.23 -5.23
N LYS A 29 -6.63 4.85 -6.50
CA LYS A 29 -7.33 5.64 -7.51
C LYS A 29 -8.70 6.09 -7.02
N SER A 30 -9.03 7.35 -7.26
CA SER A 30 -10.31 7.96 -6.94
C SER A 30 -10.60 9.13 -7.88
N SER A 31 -11.88 9.42 -8.09
CA SER A 31 -12.31 10.65 -8.76
C SER A 31 -12.36 11.86 -7.82
N LYS A 32 -12.20 11.63 -6.51
CA LYS A 32 -12.10 12.68 -5.50
C LYS A 32 -10.64 12.91 -5.12
N ASN A 33 -10.33 14.15 -4.75
CA ASN A 33 -9.07 14.47 -4.11
C ASN A 33 -9.13 14.04 -2.63
N HIS A 34 -8.21 13.22 -2.18
CA HIS A 34 -8.14 12.77 -0.78
C HIS A 34 -6.96 13.39 -0.04
N ASP A 35 -6.32 14.44 -0.58
CA ASP A 35 -5.12 15.07 -0.02
C ASP A 35 -5.22 15.36 1.48
N GLY A 36 -4.24 14.85 2.22
CA GLY A 36 -4.14 15.01 3.66
C GLY A 36 -3.29 13.92 4.30
N VAL A 37 -2.60 14.25 5.38
CA VAL A 37 -1.84 13.31 6.21
C VAL A 37 -2.24 13.52 7.65
N GLY A 38 -2.73 12.48 8.32
CA GLY A 38 -3.11 12.57 9.73
C GLY A 38 -4.17 11.55 10.13
N THR A 39 -4.97 11.86 11.15
CA THR A 39 -5.98 10.94 11.70
C THR A 39 -7.34 11.01 11.01
N THR A 40 -7.49 11.89 10.02
CA THR A 40 -8.75 12.10 9.28
C THR A 40 -8.69 11.43 7.91
N ASP A 41 -9.65 10.56 7.62
CA ASP A 41 -9.88 10.00 6.29
C ASP A 41 -10.59 11.03 5.39
N VAL A 42 -9.79 11.88 4.73
CA VAL A 42 -10.29 12.95 3.87
C VAL A 42 -11.17 12.37 2.77
N ASN A 43 -12.37 12.94 2.61
CA ASN A 43 -13.38 12.48 1.64
C ASN A 43 -13.79 11.00 1.77
N SER A 44 -13.57 10.42 2.96
CA SER A 44 -14.04 9.10 3.36
C SER A 44 -13.71 7.98 2.38
N TYR A 45 -12.45 7.90 1.93
CA TYR A 45 -12.05 6.82 1.03
C TYR A 45 -12.23 5.46 1.70
N TRP A 46 -11.74 5.34 2.93
CA TRP A 46 -11.82 4.11 3.72
C TRP A 46 -13.14 4.02 4.48
N GLY A 47 -13.68 5.15 4.93
CA GLY A 47 -14.93 5.23 5.68
C GLY A 47 -14.92 4.31 6.89
N THR A 48 -16.03 3.60 7.11
CA THR A 48 -16.16 2.63 8.20
C THR A 48 -15.25 1.42 8.03
N ASN A 49 -14.71 1.16 6.83
CA ASN A 49 -13.85 0.00 6.63
C ASN A 49 -12.51 0.12 7.36
N ALA A 50 -12.07 1.33 7.72
CA ALA A 50 -10.92 1.51 8.59
C ALA A 50 -11.19 1.02 10.03
N ASN A 51 -12.44 0.73 10.41
CA ASN A 51 -12.80 0.27 11.75
C ASN A 51 -12.58 -1.22 11.98
N VAL A 52 -12.26 -1.98 10.93
CA VAL A 52 -11.89 -3.40 11.07
C VAL A 52 -10.53 -3.58 11.77
N VAL A 53 -9.71 -2.52 11.85
CA VAL A 53 -8.49 -2.51 12.67
C VAL A 53 -8.71 -1.72 13.94
N SER A 54 -8.18 -2.24 15.05
CA SER A 54 -8.14 -1.56 16.34
C SER A 54 -6.89 -0.67 16.47
N GLY A 55 -6.91 0.25 17.43
CA GLY A 55 -5.77 1.12 17.73
C GLY A 55 -5.67 2.33 16.82
N SER A 56 -4.50 2.95 16.81
CA SER A 56 -4.27 4.24 16.20
C SER A 56 -4.15 4.15 14.69
N LYS A 57 -4.82 5.06 14.00
CA LYS A 57 -4.96 5.06 12.54
C LYS A 57 -4.46 6.38 11.99
N VAL A 58 -3.69 6.26 10.92
CA VAL A 58 -3.23 7.40 10.13
C VAL A 58 -3.67 7.16 8.70
N PHE A 59 -4.15 8.20 8.04
CA PHE A 59 -4.53 8.20 6.65
C PHE A 59 -3.52 9.05 5.89
N ILE A 60 -3.02 8.48 4.80
CA ILE A 60 -2.17 9.17 3.84
C ILE A 60 -2.98 9.26 2.55
N GLY A 61 -3.52 10.45 2.39
CA GLY A 61 -4.32 10.96 1.30
C GLY A 61 -3.49 11.67 0.23
N TYR A 62 -3.97 11.73 -1.00
CA TYR A 62 -3.43 12.50 -2.13
C TYR A 62 -4.51 12.66 -3.21
N ASP A 63 -4.22 13.42 -4.27
CA ASP A 63 -5.14 13.52 -5.41
C ASP A 63 -5.18 12.20 -6.20
N GLY A 64 -6.28 11.45 -6.07
CA GLY A 64 -6.48 10.14 -6.68
C GLY A 64 -6.53 10.10 -8.22
N SER A 65 -6.45 11.26 -8.88
CA SER A 65 -6.36 11.39 -10.34
C SER A 65 -4.93 11.60 -10.86
N THR A 66 -3.97 11.77 -9.94
CA THR A 66 -2.58 12.12 -10.27
C THR A 66 -1.66 10.91 -10.30
N ASP A 67 -0.51 11.02 -11.00
CA ASP A 67 0.50 9.97 -11.02
C ASP A 67 1.04 9.72 -9.59
N PRO A 68 0.87 8.51 -9.03
CA PRO A 68 1.25 8.18 -7.65
C PRO A 68 2.76 8.14 -7.42
N ARG A 69 3.58 8.30 -8.46
CA ARG A 69 5.05 8.34 -8.36
C ARG A 69 5.60 9.75 -8.20
N THR A 70 4.74 10.76 -8.28
CA THR A 70 5.17 12.16 -8.31
C THR A 70 5.22 12.77 -6.91
N PHE A 71 6.05 13.81 -6.79
CA PHE A 71 6.14 14.69 -5.62
C PHE A 71 5.48 16.04 -5.94
N GLY A 72 5.09 16.78 -4.90
CA GLY A 72 4.49 18.10 -4.99
C GLY A 72 3.24 18.23 -4.13
N ALA A 73 2.52 19.33 -4.31
CA ALA A 73 1.24 19.56 -3.61
C ALA A 73 0.22 18.48 -3.98
N ALA A 74 -0.44 17.91 -2.98
CA ALA A 74 -1.41 16.83 -3.11
C ALA A 74 -0.91 15.56 -3.83
N ARG A 75 0.40 15.28 -3.79
CA ARG A 75 0.98 14.10 -4.46
C ARG A 75 1.34 12.98 -3.50
N ALA A 76 1.15 11.75 -3.97
CA ALA A 76 1.32 10.54 -3.17
C ALA A 76 2.72 10.44 -2.54
N GLN A 77 3.81 10.66 -3.30
CA GLN A 77 5.16 10.49 -2.73
C GLN A 77 5.51 11.53 -1.66
N THR A 78 5.01 12.76 -1.82
CA THR A 78 5.12 13.80 -0.79
C THR A 78 4.39 13.37 0.49
N ASN A 79 3.13 12.95 0.36
CA ASN A 79 2.31 12.63 1.52
C ASN A 79 2.72 11.31 2.20
N ILE A 80 3.15 10.31 1.44
CA ILE A 80 3.75 9.08 1.97
C ILE A 80 5.00 9.41 2.76
N SER A 81 5.91 10.21 2.21
CA SER A 81 7.15 10.59 2.90
C SER A 81 6.87 11.37 4.18
N THR A 82 5.93 12.32 4.14
CA THR A 82 5.50 13.10 5.32
C THR A 82 4.86 12.21 6.37
N GLY A 83 3.89 11.37 6.01
CA GLY A 83 3.17 10.52 6.95
C GLY A 83 4.08 9.49 7.61
N LEU A 84 4.90 8.78 6.83
CA LEU A 84 5.82 7.80 7.39
C LEU A 84 6.90 8.47 8.28
N THR A 85 7.34 9.69 7.95
CA THR A 85 8.28 10.43 8.79
C THR A 85 7.67 10.82 10.13
N ASN A 86 6.41 11.29 10.11
CA ASN A 86 5.72 11.76 11.30
C ASN A 86 5.31 10.62 12.25
N TYR A 87 4.92 9.47 11.70
CA TYR A 87 4.25 8.42 12.49
C TYR A 87 5.04 7.11 12.61
N CYS A 88 6.02 6.86 11.74
CA CYS A 88 6.70 5.57 11.67
C CYS A 88 8.19 5.63 12.05
N LYS A 89 8.64 6.72 12.66
CA LYS A 89 10.01 6.89 13.16
C LYS A 89 10.09 6.90 14.68
N GLY A 90 11.31 6.86 15.21
CA GLY A 90 11.57 6.92 16.66
C GLY A 90 11.16 5.62 17.34
N ALA A 91 10.37 5.71 18.41
CA ALA A 91 9.84 4.55 19.13
C ALA A 91 8.56 3.96 18.49
N ASN A 92 7.93 4.68 17.58
CA ASN A 92 6.68 4.25 16.97
C ASN A 92 6.91 3.16 15.93
N THR A 93 5.91 2.31 15.75
CA THR A 93 5.90 1.24 14.74
C THR A 93 4.70 1.40 13.82
N CYS A 94 4.84 0.99 12.56
CA CYS A 94 3.76 1.08 11.59
C CYS A 94 3.47 -0.26 10.91
N LYS A 95 2.19 -0.51 10.70
CA LYS A 95 1.66 -1.47 9.72
C LYS A 95 1.02 -0.64 8.62
N VAL A 96 1.40 -0.86 7.37
CA VAL A 96 0.79 -0.14 6.24
C VAL A 96 -0.31 -1.00 5.65
N VAL A 97 -1.48 -0.42 5.40
CA VAL A 97 -2.56 -0.98 4.61
C VAL A 97 -2.76 -0.08 3.41
N CYS A 98 -2.57 -0.62 2.21
CA CYS A 98 -2.78 0.11 0.97
C CYS A 98 -3.90 -0.54 0.18
N HIS A 99 -4.54 0.23 -0.70
CA HIS A 99 -5.54 -0.29 -1.63
C HIS A 99 -5.25 0.17 -3.05
N SER A 100 -5.42 -0.71 -4.04
CA SER A 100 -5.38 -0.34 -5.45
C SER A 100 -4.06 0.37 -5.81
N ALA A 101 -4.14 1.54 -6.45
CA ALA A 101 -2.98 2.38 -6.78
C ALA A 101 -2.18 2.90 -5.56
N GLY A 102 -2.75 2.86 -4.35
CA GLY A 102 -2.03 3.21 -3.13
C GLY A 102 -0.92 2.21 -2.82
N CYS A 103 -1.11 0.95 -3.21
CA CYS A 103 -0.08 -0.08 -3.10
C CYS A 103 1.06 0.18 -4.07
N TYR A 104 0.72 0.53 -5.31
CA TYR A 104 1.70 0.99 -6.29
C TYR A 104 2.49 2.20 -5.78
N ALA A 105 1.85 3.15 -5.10
CA ALA A 105 2.49 4.33 -4.52
C ALA A 105 3.50 3.99 -3.40
N ILE A 106 3.11 3.17 -2.41
CA ILE A 106 4.01 2.81 -1.31
C ILE A 106 5.13 1.88 -1.75
N GLU A 107 4.86 0.95 -2.67
CA GLU A 107 5.89 0.07 -3.21
C GLU A 107 6.91 0.87 -4.05
N TYR A 108 6.46 1.87 -4.83
CA TYR A 108 7.38 2.81 -5.49
C TYR A 108 8.25 3.56 -4.48
N TRP A 109 7.67 4.01 -3.36
CA TRP A 109 8.42 4.69 -2.30
C TRP A 109 9.49 3.78 -1.68
N LEU A 110 9.12 2.53 -1.34
CA LEU A 110 10.03 1.53 -0.78
C LEU A 110 11.18 1.22 -1.74
N ALA A 111 10.87 1.02 -3.03
CA ALA A 111 11.87 0.70 -4.05
C ALA A 111 12.89 1.83 -4.28
N ASN A 112 12.47 3.08 -4.06
CA ASN A 112 13.31 4.27 -4.24
C ASN A 112 13.90 4.80 -2.93
N LEU A 113 13.70 4.12 -1.80
CA LEU A 113 14.23 4.54 -0.50
C LEU A 113 15.78 4.46 -0.44
N GLY A 114 16.37 3.59 -1.27
CA GLY A 114 17.82 3.44 -1.43
C GLY A 114 18.53 2.63 -0.34
N ASP A 115 17.80 2.13 0.65
CA ASP A 115 18.26 1.23 1.73
C ASP A 115 17.03 0.59 2.39
N THR A 116 17.23 -0.21 3.44
CA THR A 116 16.15 -0.72 4.28
C THR A 116 15.43 0.40 5.03
N THR A 117 14.15 0.19 5.35
CA THR A 117 13.38 1.15 6.17
C THR A 117 14.06 1.43 7.51
N THR A 118 14.60 0.39 8.14
CA THR A 118 15.30 0.48 9.43
C THR A 118 16.57 1.32 9.34
N SER A 119 17.40 1.13 8.30
CA SER A 119 18.59 1.97 8.07
C SER A 119 18.25 3.45 7.90
N LYS A 120 17.06 3.75 7.38
CA LYS A 120 16.53 5.12 7.21
C LYS A 120 15.72 5.61 8.42
N GLY A 121 15.71 4.85 9.51
CA GLY A 121 15.08 5.18 10.79
C GLY A 121 13.56 4.99 10.83
N PHE A 122 12.99 4.24 9.88
CA PHE A 122 11.57 3.89 9.86
C PHE A 122 11.34 2.48 10.41
N ASN A 123 10.32 2.33 11.24
CA ASN A 123 9.89 1.07 11.84
C ASN A 123 8.62 0.56 11.15
N ILE A 124 8.72 0.17 9.89
CA ILE A 124 7.61 -0.40 9.11
C ILE A 124 7.70 -1.92 9.18
N THR A 125 6.65 -2.56 9.72
CA THR A 125 6.67 -4.00 10.00
C THR A 125 6.13 -4.85 8.85
N LYS A 126 5.17 -4.31 8.09
CA LYS A 126 4.58 -4.95 6.91
C LYS A 126 3.80 -3.93 6.08
N VAL A 127 3.62 -4.26 4.80
CA VAL A 127 2.56 -3.73 3.95
C VAL A 127 1.51 -4.83 3.76
N THR A 128 0.25 -4.53 4.01
CA THR A 128 -0.91 -5.33 3.61
C THR A 128 -1.50 -4.69 2.36
N ALA A 129 -1.41 -5.41 1.25
CA ALA A 129 -1.65 -4.89 -0.09
C ALA A 129 -2.98 -5.38 -0.65
N LEU A 130 -4.02 -4.56 -0.50
CA LEU A 130 -5.38 -4.91 -0.88
C LEU A 130 -5.62 -4.60 -2.35
N ALA A 131 -5.89 -5.62 -3.16
CA ALA A 131 -6.11 -5.46 -4.61
C ALA A 131 -5.04 -4.58 -5.28
N ALA A 132 -3.77 -4.86 -5.00
CA ALA A 132 -2.67 -4.00 -5.39
C ALA A 132 -2.56 -3.85 -6.91
N ALA A 133 -2.57 -2.61 -7.40
CA ALA A 133 -2.38 -2.30 -8.82
C ALA A 133 -0.90 -2.10 -9.19
N SER A 134 0.02 -2.69 -8.43
CA SER A 134 1.47 -2.48 -8.56
C SER A 134 2.03 -3.02 -9.88
N GLY A 135 1.46 -4.12 -10.39
CA GLY A 135 1.73 -4.63 -11.74
C GLY A 135 0.90 -3.98 -12.85
N GLY A 136 0.10 -2.96 -12.53
CA GLY A 136 -0.84 -2.28 -13.41
C GLY A 136 -2.19 -2.99 -13.55
N SER A 137 -3.00 -2.51 -14.49
CA SER A 137 -4.35 -2.99 -14.79
C SER A 137 -4.61 -2.94 -16.30
N GLU A 138 -5.23 -3.99 -16.84
CA GLU A 138 -5.62 -4.02 -18.25
C GLU A 138 -6.75 -3.03 -18.56
N LEU A 139 -7.53 -2.58 -17.57
CA LEU A 139 -8.47 -1.48 -17.76
C LEU A 139 -7.74 -0.18 -18.10
N ALA A 140 -6.58 0.06 -17.48
CA ALA A 140 -5.75 1.21 -17.80
C ALA A 140 -5.19 1.13 -19.24
N ASN A 141 -4.89 -0.09 -19.73
CA ASN A 141 -4.49 -0.29 -21.13
C ASN A 141 -5.60 0.10 -22.11
N LEU A 142 -6.88 -0.13 -21.78
CA LEU A 142 -8.00 0.22 -22.66
C LEU A 142 -8.18 1.72 -22.82
N VAL A 143 -7.89 2.50 -21.78
CA VAL A 143 -7.93 3.97 -21.88
C VAL A 143 -6.64 4.55 -22.48
N GLY A 144 -5.63 3.73 -22.77
CA GLY A 144 -4.71 3.88 -23.91
C GLY A 144 -3.98 5.20 -24.14
N GLY A 145 -3.89 6.10 -23.15
CA GLY A 145 -3.33 7.46 -23.34
C GLY A 145 -4.33 8.61 -23.13
N SER A 146 -5.64 8.34 -23.11
CA SER A 146 -6.70 9.34 -22.95
C SER A 146 -7.20 9.51 -21.50
N GLY A 147 -6.68 8.69 -20.57
CA GLY A 147 -6.98 8.80 -19.15
C GLY A 147 -6.20 9.91 -18.44
N ASN A 148 -6.47 10.12 -17.16
CA ASN A 148 -5.68 11.04 -16.34
C ASN A 148 -4.32 10.45 -15.98
N ALA A 149 -3.46 11.22 -15.31
CA ALA A 149 -2.11 10.79 -14.97
C ALA A 149 -2.08 9.51 -14.11
N MET A 150 -3.10 9.29 -13.26
CA MET A 150 -3.26 8.02 -12.53
C MET A 150 -3.49 6.86 -13.50
N ASP A 151 -4.43 6.97 -14.45
CA ASP A 151 -4.71 5.92 -15.44
C ASP A 151 -3.45 5.55 -16.23
N LEU A 152 -2.71 6.55 -16.72
CA LEU A 152 -1.48 6.34 -17.49
C LEU A 152 -0.39 5.63 -16.68
N SER A 153 -0.32 5.92 -15.38
CA SER A 153 0.65 5.29 -14.47
C SER A 153 0.36 3.81 -14.21
N LEU A 154 -0.91 3.40 -14.35
CA LEU A 154 -1.39 2.04 -14.07
C LEU A 154 -1.48 1.16 -15.31
N VAL A 155 -1.16 1.69 -16.50
CA VAL A 155 -0.95 0.84 -17.69
C VAL A 155 0.07 -0.24 -17.34
N VAL A 156 -0.22 -1.50 -17.70
CA VAL A 156 0.57 -2.67 -17.28
C VAL A 156 2.05 -2.51 -17.59
N THR A 157 2.41 -2.02 -18.78
CA THR A 157 3.82 -1.79 -19.14
C THR A 157 4.45 -0.65 -18.34
N THR A 158 3.72 0.44 -18.11
CA THR A 158 4.18 1.59 -17.31
C THR A 158 4.43 1.19 -15.86
N ALA A 159 3.46 0.55 -15.20
CA ALA A 159 3.56 0.19 -13.78
C ALA A 159 4.70 -0.80 -13.52
N ARG A 160 4.87 -1.79 -14.40
CA ARG A 160 5.93 -2.80 -14.29
C ARG A 160 7.32 -2.25 -14.58
N GLY A 161 7.42 -1.22 -15.43
CA GLY A 161 8.68 -0.54 -15.74
C GLY A 161 9.02 0.62 -14.80
N ALA A 162 8.14 0.98 -13.87
CA ALA A 162 8.28 2.19 -13.07
C ALA A 162 9.35 2.13 -11.97
N TYR A 163 9.63 0.93 -11.44
CA TYR A 163 10.62 0.70 -10.40
C TYR A 163 11.03 -0.79 -10.37
N ASN A 164 12.10 -1.09 -9.65
CA ASN A 164 12.47 -2.48 -9.39
C ASN A 164 11.58 -3.06 -8.28
N HIS A 165 10.56 -3.82 -8.67
CA HIS A 165 9.61 -4.48 -7.77
C HIS A 165 10.24 -5.46 -6.77
N ASN A 166 11.49 -5.88 -6.98
CA ASN A 166 12.20 -6.71 -5.98
C ASN A 166 12.75 -5.89 -4.80
N LEU A 167 12.71 -4.56 -4.87
CA LEU A 167 13.19 -3.68 -3.80
C LEU A 167 12.02 -3.23 -2.94
N THR A 168 11.84 -3.90 -1.80
CA THR A 168 10.80 -3.55 -0.82
C THR A 168 11.35 -2.89 0.44
N ALA A 169 12.61 -2.45 0.41
CA ALA A 169 13.34 -1.90 1.56
C ALA A 169 13.29 -2.81 2.81
N SER A 170 13.35 -4.13 2.58
CA SER A 170 13.24 -5.19 3.60
C SER A 170 11.89 -5.26 4.33
N VAL A 171 10.84 -4.66 3.77
CA VAL A 171 9.46 -4.80 4.24
C VAL A 171 8.74 -5.86 3.41
N LEU A 172 8.04 -6.79 4.05
CA LEU A 172 7.19 -7.75 3.32
C LEU A 172 5.90 -7.09 2.83
N VAL A 173 5.59 -7.28 1.55
CA VAL A 173 4.33 -6.89 0.92
C VAL A 173 3.40 -8.10 0.87
N ASN A 174 2.39 -8.08 1.73
CA ASN A 174 1.42 -9.16 1.92
C ASN A 174 0.18 -8.90 1.06
N HIS A 175 0.11 -9.57 -0.07
CA HIS A 175 -0.93 -9.41 -1.08
C HIS A 175 -2.24 -10.07 -0.67
N VAL A 176 -3.31 -9.30 -0.79
CA VAL A 176 -4.70 -9.71 -0.57
C VAL A 176 -5.45 -9.50 -1.89
N PRO A 177 -5.49 -10.52 -2.77
CA PRO A 177 -6.16 -10.42 -4.06
C PRO A 177 -7.66 -10.75 -3.96
N GLY A 178 -8.47 -10.11 -4.81
CA GLY A 178 -9.90 -10.40 -4.98
C GLY A 178 -10.17 -11.09 -6.32
N TYR A 179 -11.12 -12.04 -6.37
CA TYR A 179 -11.46 -12.79 -7.59
C TYR A 179 -12.95 -12.83 -7.94
N LYS A 180 -13.75 -11.90 -7.41
CA LYS A 180 -15.19 -11.93 -7.69
C LYS A 180 -15.41 -11.73 -9.18
N THR A 181 -16.03 -12.69 -9.86
CA THR A 181 -16.22 -12.68 -11.31
C THR A 181 -17.53 -11.98 -11.72
N ARG A 182 -17.47 -11.18 -12.79
CA ARG A 182 -18.61 -10.49 -13.42
C ARG A 182 -18.64 -10.95 -14.86
N PHE A 183 -19.84 -11.24 -15.34
CA PHE A 183 -20.09 -11.33 -16.77
C PHE A 183 -19.66 -10.01 -17.44
N GLY A 184 -18.52 -9.99 -18.13
CA GLY A 184 -18.02 -8.84 -18.91
C GLY A 184 -16.57 -8.41 -18.63
N SER A 185 -16.12 -8.32 -17.37
CA SER A 185 -14.75 -7.87 -17.05
C SER A 185 -13.68 -8.93 -17.36
N SER A 186 -14.04 -10.21 -17.21
CA SER A 186 -13.16 -11.35 -17.52
C SER A 186 -12.82 -11.50 -19.01
N PHE A 187 -13.38 -10.68 -19.91
CA PHE A 187 -12.95 -10.63 -21.33
C PHE A 187 -11.73 -9.72 -21.55
N ILE A 188 -11.47 -8.77 -20.64
CA ILE A 188 -10.36 -7.80 -20.74
C ILE A 188 -9.27 -8.15 -19.73
N LEU A 189 -9.67 -8.53 -18.51
CA LEU A 189 -8.77 -8.91 -17.43
C LEU A 189 -8.39 -10.39 -17.58
N PRO A 190 -7.10 -10.75 -17.53
CA PRO A 190 -6.68 -12.12 -17.71
C PRO A 190 -6.78 -12.93 -16.41
N GLY A 191 -7.52 -14.05 -16.44
CA GLY A 191 -7.65 -14.96 -15.30
C GLY A 191 -8.55 -14.40 -14.19
N ALA A 192 -8.27 -14.78 -12.94
CA ALA A 192 -8.98 -14.26 -11.78
C ALA A 192 -8.70 -12.75 -11.57
N ASP A 193 -9.78 -12.00 -11.33
CA ASP A 193 -9.77 -10.55 -11.20
C ASP A 193 -10.85 -10.03 -10.24
N ASP A 194 -10.69 -8.79 -9.79
CA ASP A 194 -11.63 -8.13 -8.87
C ASP A 194 -12.50 -7.03 -9.55
N TYR A 195 -12.61 -7.06 -10.88
CA TYR A 195 -13.17 -6.02 -11.76
C TYR A 195 -12.27 -4.85 -12.10
N ALA A 196 -11.08 -4.74 -11.50
CA ALA A 196 -10.13 -3.71 -11.85
C ALA A 196 -8.71 -4.23 -12.02
N VAL A 197 -8.31 -5.23 -11.23
CA VAL A 197 -6.94 -5.72 -11.17
C VAL A 197 -6.94 -7.24 -11.25
N ALA A 198 -6.14 -7.78 -12.17
CA ALA A 198 -5.92 -9.21 -12.32
C ALA A 198 -4.85 -9.73 -11.36
N PHE A 199 -4.87 -11.05 -11.10
CA PHE A 199 -4.00 -11.71 -10.13
C PHE A 199 -2.51 -11.50 -10.37
N HIS A 200 -2.05 -11.37 -11.62
CA HIS A 200 -0.62 -11.11 -11.87
C HIS A 200 -0.13 -9.82 -11.18
N SER A 201 -1.01 -8.83 -11.06
CA SER A 201 -0.75 -7.55 -10.45
C SER A 201 -1.02 -7.59 -8.95
N SER A 202 -2.21 -8.04 -8.54
CA SER A 202 -2.64 -8.08 -7.13
C SER A 202 -1.95 -9.16 -6.29
N CYS A 203 -1.08 -9.97 -6.89
CA CYS A 203 -0.19 -10.91 -6.19
C CYS A 203 1.29 -10.59 -6.39
N GLY A 204 1.64 -9.50 -7.08
CA GLY A 204 3.03 -9.10 -7.28
C GLY A 204 3.85 -10.10 -8.09
N TYR A 205 3.31 -10.64 -9.19
CA TYR A 205 4.06 -11.52 -10.08
C TYR A 205 4.98 -10.74 -11.01
N ASN A 206 6.09 -11.38 -11.39
CA ASN A 206 7.13 -10.83 -12.26
C ASN A 206 6.74 -10.67 -13.74
N ARG A 207 5.59 -11.19 -14.15
CA ARG A 207 5.06 -11.08 -15.52
C ARG A 207 3.53 -10.97 -15.48
N ALA A 208 2.97 -10.29 -16.46
CA ALA A 208 1.52 -10.24 -16.66
C ALA A 208 1.01 -11.52 -17.33
N GLY A 209 -0.21 -11.94 -16.99
CA GLY A 209 -0.85 -13.13 -17.55
C GLY A 209 -2.06 -13.59 -16.75
N GLY A 210 -2.79 -14.56 -17.32
CA GLY A 210 -3.98 -15.14 -16.70
C GLY A 210 -3.61 -16.13 -15.61
N LEU A 211 -3.92 -15.77 -14.37
CA LEU A 211 -3.65 -16.58 -13.18
C LEU A 211 -4.92 -16.69 -12.34
N ASP A 212 -5.16 -17.88 -11.80
CA ASP A 212 -6.33 -18.13 -10.94
C ASP A 212 -5.95 -18.43 -9.49
N LYS A 213 -4.65 -18.33 -9.18
CA LYS A 213 -4.08 -18.56 -7.86
C LYS A 213 -2.99 -17.55 -7.54
N CYS A 214 -2.80 -17.32 -6.25
CA CYS A 214 -1.78 -16.46 -5.66
C CYS A 214 -0.82 -17.32 -4.84
N GLN A 215 0.30 -17.71 -5.43
CA GLN A 215 1.34 -18.58 -4.87
C GLN A 215 2.73 -18.06 -5.25
N THR A 216 3.76 -18.46 -4.50
CA THR A 216 5.15 -18.01 -4.76
C THR A 216 5.61 -18.24 -6.20
N SER A 217 5.20 -19.36 -6.81
CA SER A 217 5.44 -19.66 -8.22
C SER A 217 4.29 -20.47 -8.81
N ILE A 218 3.93 -20.18 -10.06
CA ILE A 218 2.90 -20.88 -10.83
C ILE A 218 3.43 -21.13 -12.24
N VAL A 219 3.23 -22.34 -12.74
CA VAL A 219 3.48 -22.69 -14.15
C VAL A 219 2.15 -22.72 -14.87
N SER A 220 2.00 -21.92 -15.94
CA SER A 220 0.86 -21.94 -16.84
C SER A 220 1.36 -22.08 -18.28
N GLY A 221 1.04 -23.21 -18.90
CA GLY A 221 1.65 -23.63 -20.17
C GLY A 221 3.18 -23.74 -20.04
N GLN A 222 3.90 -23.01 -20.89
CA GLN A 222 5.37 -22.93 -20.86
C GLN A 222 5.91 -21.74 -20.06
N THR A 223 5.03 -20.96 -19.43
CA THR A 223 5.43 -19.74 -18.70
C THR A 223 5.41 -19.98 -17.20
N THR A 224 6.50 -19.62 -16.53
CA THR A 224 6.59 -19.57 -15.08
C THR A 224 6.37 -18.14 -14.59
N TYR A 225 5.42 -17.98 -13.68
CA TYR A 225 5.11 -16.74 -12.99
C TYR A 225 5.64 -16.85 -11.58
N THR A 226 6.55 -15.95 -11.20
CA THR A 226 7.15 -15.94 -9.86
C THR A 226 6.81 -14.62 -9.18
N GLN A 227 6.42 -14.64 -7.90
CA GLN A 227 6.27 -13.41 -7.14
C GLN A 227 7.61 -12.68 -7.06
N TYR A 228 7.58 -11.35 -7.12
CA TYR A 228 8.77 -10.54 -6.86
C TYR A 228 9.33 -10.80 -5.46
N ALA A 229 10.65 -10.62 -5.28
CA ALA A 229 11.26 -10.76 -3.97
C ALA A 229 10.62 -9.79 -2.97
N GLY A 230 10.31 -10.26 -1.76
CA GLY A 230 9.60 -9.46 -0.75
C GLY A 230 8.08 -9.41 -0.90
N HIS A 231 7.53 -9.97 -1.99
CA HIS A 231 6.09 -10.09 -2.20
C HIS A 231 5.63 -11.50 -1.84
N VAL A 232 4.59 -11.58 -1.01
CA VAL A 232 4.00 -12.84 -0.57
C VAL A 232 2.49 -12.71 -0.55
N ARG A 233 1.77 -13.82 -0.76
CA ARG A 233 0.35 -13.85 -0.41
C ARG A 233 0.20 -13.65 1.10
N ALA A 234 -0.77 -12.86 1.53
CA ALA A 234 -1.09 -12.76 2.96
C ALA A 234 -1.36 -14.16 3.56
N PRO A 235 -0.72 -14.50 4.70
CA PRO A 235 -0.74 -15.86 5.24
C PRO A 235 -2.12 -16.32 5.71
N SER A 236 -3.00 -15.38 6.01
CA SER A 236 -4.42 -15.62 6.36
C SER A 236 -5.27 -16.09 5.18
N LEU A 237 -4.76 -16.06 3.95
CA LEU A 237 -5.50 -16.38 2.74
C LEU A 237 -5.10 -17.73 2.16
N THR A 238 -6.09 -18.42 1.59
CA THR A 238 -5.83 -19.53 0.67
C THR A 238 -5.26 -19.00 -0.64
N ALA A 239 -4.66 -19.88 -1.45
CA ALA A 239 -4.15 -19.51 -2.76
C ALA A 239 -5.22 -18.95 -3.72
N ALA A 240 -6.52 -19.16 -3.45
CA ALA A 240 -7.59 -18.61 -4.28
C ALA A 240 -7.83 -17.11 -4.05
N GLY A 241 -7.34 -16.51 -2.96
CA GLY A 241 -7.68 -15.12 -2.60
C GLY A 241 -9.06 -14.98 -1.97
N LEU A 242 -9.67 -13.80 -2.09
CA LEU A 242 -11.00 -13.49 -1.53
C LEU A 242 -12.05 -13.35 -2.64
N ASN A 243 -13.23 -13.93 -2.44
CA ASN A 243 -14.37 -13.72 -3.35
C ASN A 243 -15.02 -12.35 -3.09
N LYS A 244 -14.28 -11.30 -3.42
CA LYS A 244 -14.63 -9.89 -3.26
C LYS A 244 -14.19 -9.14 -4.50
N ASN A 245 -14.98 -8.14 -4.91
CA ASN A 245 -14.54 -7.20 -5.94
C ASN A 245 -13.60 -6.15 -5.36
N HIS A 246 -13.08 -5.28 -6.24
CA HIS A 246 -12.09 -4.26 -5.94
C HIS A 246 -12.51 -3.37 -4.78
N SER A 247 -13.77 -2.95 -4.69
CA SER A 247 -14.24 -2.09 -3.60
C SER A 247 -14.56 -2.88 -2.32
N GLU A 248 -15.11 -4.09 -2.44
CA GLU A 248 -15.47 -4.94 -1.30
C GLU A 248 -14.26 -5.45 -0.52
N ILE A 249 -13.11 -5.56 -1.19
CA ILE A 249 -11.85 -5.95 -0.55
C ILE A 249 -11.42 -4.93 0.48
N MET A 250 -11.84 -3.67 0.36
CA MET A 250 -11.55 -2.67 1.38
C MET A 250 -12.25 -2.95 2.71
N ASN A 251 -13.13 -3.94 2.84
CA ASN A 251 -13.74 -4.36 4.10
C ASN A 251 -13.24 -5.74 4.60
N GLU A 252 -12.10 -6.19 4.09
CA GLU A 252 -11.49 -7.43 4.55
C GLU A 252 -10.80 -7.25 5.92
N GLY A 253 -10.71 -8.32 6.73
CA GLY A 253 -10.18 -8.28 8.09
C GLY A 253 -8.72 -8.71 8.25
N THR A 254 -8.03 -9.06 7.17
CA THR A 254 -6.64 -9.56 7.12
C THR A 254 -5.59 -8.45 7.10
N ARG A 255 -5.68 -7.49 8.04
CA ARG A 255 -4.87 -6.26 8.08
C ARG A 255 -3.71 -6.25 9.06
#